data_AF-A0A158EF95-F1
#
_entry.id   AF-A0A158EF95-F1
#
_cell.length_a   1.000
_cell.length_b   1.000
_cell.length_c   1.000
_cell.angle_alpha   90.00
_cell.angle_beta   90.00
_cell.angle_gamma   90.00
#
_symmetry.space_group_name_H-M   'P 1'
#
loop_
_entity.id
_entity.type
_entity.pdbx_description
1 polymer ?
#
loop_
_entity_poly.entity_id
_entity_poly.type
_entity_poly.pdbx_seq_one_letter_code
_entity_poly.pdbx_strand_id
1 'polypeptide(L)'
;MTKNEYLSSGHVPSFIEWLSENLDSKAFAHASFNRRDRRQWQCASLYDAFTQYHWPQPGVTRLRVAEGVSFESSALALSALRDELLSALERRDNADARAGCVDVMLWGGVGPGNISWLIRNEAQLVDLLVRTRDAIDAGDTDHAEFSKPGFRFNAGMTKVYSLICRHFIIYDSRVAAALGLAAVKYCRLLGEETVPAELQFPWAPARAGAIARAKRRNAGEAQLRFLSLAGARMHVEWNMKASWLLQAVLQHAKAQGSAFAAIEGHGRAMRALESALFMIGYDLDAPDDGAEARLPAVPTPPRAAQHRQARLIQQEWESAQMVGDGNARFSVTDSGIDIEFQPELALVKSFADQKIDSMLLYLLEHFETAPFPLANAFDRVRERRARNGMGTAWFLTANGNPPDTSRLAPVLEHVGILARRDVPDERAAHWSINADVAARLHEEGIRPWLEAYRQRRGT
;
A
#
# COMPACT_ATOMS: atom_id res chain seq x y z
N MET A 1 -28.83 -5.55 -4.43
CA MET A 1 -28.79 -6.57 -5.50
C MET A 1 -28.14 -7.80 -4.90
N THR A 2 -28.86 -8.90 -4.92
CA THR A 2 -28.43 -10.17 -4.35
C THR A 2 -27.44 -10.90 -5.27
N LYS A 3 -26.72 -11.88 -4.71
CA LYS A 3 -25.81 -12.74 -5.47
C LYS A 3 -26.49 -13.40 -6.68
N ASN A 4 -27.70 -13.94 -6.49
CA ASN A 4 -28.41 -14.65 -7.56
C ASN A 4 -28.88 -13.68 -8.66
N GLU A 5 -29.38 -12.49 -8.28
CA GLU A 5 -29.72 -11.45 -9.25
C GLU A 5 -28.51 -11.06 -10.10
N TYR A 6 -27.35 -10.84 -9.46
CA TYR A 6 -26.13 -10.51 -10.19
C TYR A 6 -25.68 -11.64 -11.13
N LEU A 7 -25.61 -12.88 -10.64
CA LEU A 7 -25.13 -14.02 -11.45
C LEU A 7 -26.05 -14.35 -12.62
N SER A 8 -27.33 -13.97 -12.56
CA SER A 8 -28.29 -14.14 -13.66
C SER A 8 -28.48 -12.88 -14.51
N SER A 9 -27.77 -11.79 -14.23
CA SER A 9 -27.97 -10.50 -14.90
C SER A 9 -27.20 -10.36 -16.21
N GLY A 10 -27.90 -9.89 -17.26
CA GLY A 10 -27.31 -9.44 -18.52
C GLY A 10 -26.23 -10.36 -19.07
N HIS A 11 -25.01 -9.82 -19.22
CA HIS A 11 -23.86 -10.54 -19.77
C HIS A 11 -23.18 -11.50 -18.78
N VAL A 12 -23.51 -11.46 -17.48
CA VAL A 12 -22.78 -12.19 -16.43
C VAL A 12 -22.77 -13.71 -16.66
N PRO A 13 -23.88 -14.40 -16.99
CA PRO A 13 -23.85 -15.85 -17.25
C PRO A 13 -22.89 -16.24 -18.38
N SER A 14 -23.00 -15.56 -19.53
CA SER A 14 -22.12 -15.83 -20.68
C SER A 14 -20.66 -15.41 -20.45
N PHE A 15 -20.44 -14.38 -19.63
CA PHE A 15 -19.09 -13.99 -19.23
C PHE A 15 -18.45 -15.02 -18.30
N ILE A 16 -19.22 -15.59 -17.35
CA ILE A 16 -18.78 -16.70 -16.50
C ILE A 16 -18.41 -17.90 -17.35
N GLU A 17 -19.27 -18.28 -18.29
CA GLU A 17 -19.01 -19.37 -19.22
C GLU A 17 -17.72 -19.15 -20.01
N TRP A 18 -17.57 -17.99 -20.64
CA TRP A 18 -16.38 -17.62 -21.40
C TRP A 18 -15.11 -17.62 -20.54
N LEU A 19 -15.14 -17.00 -19.36
CA LEU A 19 -13.97 -16.96 -18.48
C LEU A 19 -13.58 -18.36 -17.98
N SER A 20 -14.57 -19.22 -17.74
CA SER A 20 -14.35 -20.62 -17.32
C SER A 20 -13.64 -21.45 -18.38
N GLU A 21 -13.92 -21.22 -19.67
CA GLU A 21 -13.21 -21.87 -20.79
C GLU A 21 -11.78 -21.36 -20.96
N ASN A 22 -11.51 -20.14 -20.51
CA ASN A 22 -10.28 -19.44 -20.83
C ASN A 22 -9.23 -19.42 -19.69
N LEU A 23 -9.46 -20.15 -18.58
CA LEU A 23 -8.56 -20.22 -17.43
C LEU A 23 -7.13 -20.68 -17.79
N ASP A 24 -7.00 -21.67 -18.68
CA ASP A 24 -5.70 -22.20 -19.12
C ASP A 24 -5.32 -21.75 -20.54
N SER A 25 -6.16 -20.93 -21.16
CA SER A 25 -6.03 -20.55 -22.56
C SER A 25 -5.05 -19.39 -22.77
N LYS A 26 -4.60 -19.25 -24.03
CA LYS A 26 -3.85 -18.09 -24.50
C LYS A 26 -4.64 -16.78 -24.53
N ALA A 27 -5.95 -16.81 -24.24
CA ALA A 27 -6.73 -15.57 -24.11
C ALA A 27 -6.20 -14.68 -22.98
N PHE A 28 -5.43 -15.21 -22.04
CA PHE A 28 -4.75 -14.46 -20.99
C PHE A 28 -3.22 -14.45 -21.13
N ALA A 29 -2.70 -14.74 -22.33
CA ALA A 29 -1.30 -14.48 -22.60
C ALA A 29 -1.02 -12.97 -22.41
N HIS A 30 -0.04 -12.65 -21.57
CA HIS A 30 0.27 -11.27 -21.18
C HIS A 30 1.76 -11.12 -20.93
N ALA A 31 2.30 -9.94 -21.21
CA ALA A 31 3.68 -9.58 -20.90
C ALA A 31 3.72 -8.17 -20.33
N SER A 32 4.58 -7.96 -19.34
CA SER A 32 4.79 -6.64 -18.75
C SER A 32 6.23 -6.47 -18.27
N PHE A 33 6.64 -5.22 -18.06
CA PHE A 33 7.93 -4.93 -17.44
C PHE A 33 7.75 -4.67 -15.94
N ASN A 34 8.23 -5.59 -15.11
CA ASN A 34 8.29 -5.39 -13.67
C ASN A 34 9.38 -4.36 -13.33
N ARG A 35 8.93 -3.12 -13.16
CA ARG A 35 9.79 -1.97 -12.83
C ARG A 35 10.48 -2.07 -11.46
N ARG A 36 9.93 -2.84 -10.51
CA ARG A 36 10.52 -3.02 -9.17
C ARG A 36 11.78 -3.88 -9.27
N ASP A 37 11.69 -4.95 -10.04
CA ASP A 37 12.76 -5.95 -10.17
C ASP A 37 13.59 -5.74 -11.46
N ARG A 38 13.20 -4.76 -12.29
CA ARG A 38 13.76 -4.44 -13.61
C ARG A 38 13.81 -5.64 -14.56
N ARG A 39 12.75 -6.45 -14.56
CA ARG A 39 12.67 -7.70 -15.34
C ARG A 39 11.41 -7.73 -16.20
N GLN A 40 11.51 -8.36 -17.36
CA GLN A 40 10.32 -8.78 -18.11
C GLN A 40 9.63 -9.92 -17.37
N TRP A 41 8.30 -9.87 -17.34
CA TRP A 41 7.44 -10.92 -16.83
C TRP A 41 6.42 -11.26 -17.91
N GLN A 42 6.15 -12.54 -18.12
CA GLN A 42 5.21 -13.01 -19.11
C GLN A 42 4.48 -14.25 -18.62
N CYS A 43 3.22 -14.42 -19.05
CA CYS A 43 2.44 -15.62 -18.83
C CYS A 43 1.74 -16.03 -20.12
N ALA A 44 1.48 -17.33 -20.27
CA ALA A 44 0.73 -17.91 -21.39
C ALA A 44 -0.78 -18.02 -21.10
N SER A 45 -1.20 -17.99 -19.83
CA SER A 45 -2.58 -18.14 -19.38
C SER A 45 -2.78 -17.57 -17.96
N LEU A 46 -4.02 -17.60 -17.43
CA LEU A 46 -4.25 -17.27 -16.01
C LEU A 46 -3.56 -18.27 -15.09
N TYR A 47 -3.61 -19.57 -15.40
CA TYR A 47 -2.93 -20.56 -14.57
C TYR A 47 -1.41 -20.36 -14.56
N ASP A 48 -0.80 -20.07 -15.71
CA ASP A 48 0.63 -19.75 -15.78
C ASP A 48 0.97 -18.44 -15.04
N ALA A 49 0.07 -17.45 -15.04
CA ALA A 49 0.25 -16.25 -14.22
C ALA A 49 0.25 -16.58 -12.71
N PHE A 50 -0.58 -17.54 -12.29
CA PHE A 50 -0.62 -18.05 -10.92
C PHE A 50 0.65 -18.82 -10.55
N THR A 51 1.14 -19.74 -11.39
CA THR A 51 2.35 -20.54 -11.09
C THR A 51 3.58 -19.64 -10.94
N GLN A 52 3.59 -18.50 -11.63
CA GLN A 52 4.62 -17.46 -11.54
C GLN A 52 4.33 -16.38 -10.49
N TYR A 53 3.37 -16.61 -9.59
CA TYR A 53 3.01 -15.63 -8.57
C TYR A 53 4.23 -15.20 -7.76
N HIS A 54 4.43 -13.89 -7.70
CA HIS A 54 5.55 -13.27 -7.03
C HIS A 54 5.12 -12.00 -6.29
N TRP A 55 5.09 -12.09 -4.96
CA TRP A 55 4.82 -10.98 -4.06
C TRP A 55 5.79 -11.02 -2.88
N PRO A 56 6.80 -10.13 -2.83
CA PRO A 56 7.72 -10.05 -1.71
C PRO A 56 7.00 -9.47 -0.48
N GLN A 57 6.50 -10.36 0.37
CA GLN A 57 5.77 -10.06 1.60
C GLN A 57 6.73 -10.02 2.80
N PRO A 58 6.54 -9.08 3.75
CA PRO A 58 7.51 -8.78 4.82
C PRO A 58 7.51 -9.79 5.99
N GLY A 59 6.70 -10.84 5.93
CA GLY A 59 6.40 -11.72 7.05
C GLY A 59 5.36 -11.10 7.99
N VAL A 60 5.07 -11.82 9.08
CA VAL A 60 4.24 -11.36 10.18
C VAL A 60 4.97 -11.67 11.48
N THR A 61 5.79 -10.73 11.95
CA THR A 61 6.70 -10.93 13.09
C THR A 61 5.98 -11.38 14.36
N ARG A 62 4.85 -10.74 14.68
CA ARG A 62 4.05 -11.07 15.88
C ARG A 62 3.56 -12.53 15.87
N LEU A 63 3.27 -13.06 14.69
CA LEU A 63 2.82 -14.44 14.48
C LEU A 63 3.96 -15.39 14.08
N ARG A 64 5.22 -14.94 14.15
CA ARG A 64 6.43 -15.70 13.79
C ARG A 64 6.38 -16.27 12.36
N VAL A 65 5.72 -15.58 11.44
CA VAL A 65 5.72 -15.92 10.02
C VAL A 65 6.88 -15.21 9.33
N ALA A 66 7.74 -15.97 8.67
CA ALA A 66 8.87 -15.43 7.92
C ALA A 66 8.42 -14.66 6.67
N GLU A 67 9.29 -13.77 6.19
CA GLU A 67 9.15 -13.16 4.87
C GLU A 67 9.21 -14.20 3.74
N GLY A 68 8.74 -13.82 2.55
CA GLY A 68 8.66 -14.73 1.43
C GLY A 68 8.20 -14.03 0.15
N VAL A 69 8.22 -14.77 -0.95
CA VAL A 69 7.89 -14.22 -2.28
C VAL A 69 6.83 -15.02 -3.05
N SER A 70 6.59 -16.27 -2.65
CA SER A 70 5.78 -17.23 -3.40
C SER A 70 4.32 -17.25 -2.92
N PHE A 71 3.49 -17.93 -3.70
CA PHE A 71 2.10 -18.20 -3.35
C PHE A 71 2.00 -18.93 -2.02
N GLU A 72 2.78 -20.00 -1.82
CA GLU A 72 2.76 -20.77 -0.56
C GLU A 72 3.19 -19.94 0.65
N SER A 73 4.23 -19.11 0.52
CA SER A 73 4.63 -18.21 1.61
C SER A 73 3.57 -17.15 1.94
N SER A 74 2.85 -16.67 0.91
CA SER A 74 1.71 -15.78 1.11
C SER A 74 0.52 -16.50 1.74
N ALA A 75 0.23 -17.73 1.32
CA ALA A 75 -0.85 -18.55 1.87
C ALA A 75 -0.62 -18.87 3.34
N LEU A 76 0.62 -19.21 3.73
CA LEU A 76 1.01 -19.40 5.13
C LEU A 76 0.75 -18.14 5.96
N ALA A 77 1.21 -16.98 5.48
CA ALA A 77 1.00 -15.71 6.17
C ALA A 77 -0.50 -15.36 6.31
N LEU A 78 -1.26 -15.50 5.23
CA LEU A 78 -2.70 -15.23 5.25
C LEU A 78 -3.47 -16.22 6.14
N SER A 79 -3.06 -17.49 6.21
CA SER A 79 -3.65 -18.46 7.13
C SER A 79 -3.43 -18.05 8.59
N ALA A 80 -2.20 -17.72 8.96
CA ALA A 80 -1.89 -17.28 10.32
C ALA A 80 -2.65 -16.00 10.69
N LEU A 81 -2.72 -15.02 9.78
CA LEU A 81 -3.50 -13.79 9.97
C LEU A 81 -5.00 -14.06 10.11
N ARG A 82 -5.52 -15.02 9.33
CA ARG A 82 -6.92 -15.43 9.40
C ARG A 82 -7.24 -16.06 10.75
N ASP A 83 -6.43 -17.01 11.18
CA ASP A 83 -6.64 -17.73 12.44
C ASP A 83 -6.62 -16.76 13.63
N GLU A 84 -5.66 -15.83 13.63
CA GLU A 84 -5.58 -14.75 14.61
C GLU A 84 -6.82 -13.86 14.61
N LEU A 85 -7.26 -13.38 13.44
CA LEU A 85 -8.44 -12.53 13.33
C LEU A 85 -9.71 -13.25 13.79
N LEU A 86 -9.93 -14.49 13.33
CA LEU A 86 -11.10 -15.27 13.73
C LEU A 86 -11.12 -15.49 15.24
N SER A 87 -9.96 -15.84 15.82
CA SER A 87 -9.83 -16.04 17.26
C SER A 87 -10.10 -14.76 18.07
N ALA A 88 -9.64 -13.60 17.59
CA ALA A 88 -9.95 -12.31 18.20
C ALA A 88 -11.45 -11.95 18.13
N LEU A 89 -12.10 -12.22 17.00
CA LEU A 89 -13.54 -12.00 16.83
C LEU A 89 -14.37 -12.92 17.74
N GLU A 90 -13.95 -14.18 17.89
CA GLU A 90 -14.60 -15.16 18.79
C GLU A 90 -14.49 -14.74 20.26
N ARG A 91 -13.31 -14.28 20.69
CA ARG A 91 -13.09 -13.75 22.06
C ARG A 91 -13.73 -12.38 22.30
N ARG A 92 -14.18 -11.72 21.24
CA ARG A 92 -14.55 -10.29 21.22
C ARG A 92 -13.48 -9.37 21.76
N ASP A 93 -12.22 -9.68 21.45
CA ASP A 93 -11.07 -8.88 21.88
C ASP A 93 -10.74 -7.82 20.82
N ASN A 94 -11.03 -6.56 21.15
CA ASN A 94 -10.76 -5.42 20.28
C ASN A 94 -9.25 -5.15 20.08
N ALA A 95 -8.41 -5.42 21.08
CA ALA A 95 -6.99 -5.18 21.00
C ALA A 95 -6.31 -6.20 20.08
N ASP A 96 -6.68 -7.48 20.22
CA ASP A 96 -6.21 -8.54 19.31
C ASP A 96 -6.76 -8.33 17.89
N ALA A 97 -8.03 -7.95 17.74
CA ALA A 97 -8.61 -7.66 16.44
C ALA A 97 -7.89 -6.49 15.76
N ARG A 98 -7.51 -5.45 16.53
CA ARG A 98 -6.70 -4.34 16.04
C ARG A 98 -5.32 -4.82 15.61
N ALA A 99 -4.63 -5.59 16.44
CA ALA A 99 -3.31 -6.12 16.13
C ALA A 99 -3.32 -6.97 14.86
N GLY A 100 -4.27 -7.90 14.72
CA GLY A 100 -4.45 -8.70 13.52
C GLY A 100 -4.76 -7.86 12.29
N CYS A 101 -5.64 -6.86 12.40
CA CYS A 101 -5.93 -5.96 11.28
C CYS A 101 -4.71 -5.12 10.87
N VAL A 102 -3.92 -4.64 11.84
CA VAL A 102 -2.68 -3.92 11.59
C VAL A 102 -1.68 -4.79 10.85
N ASP A 103 -1.48 -6.04 11.29
CA ASP A 103 -0.59 -6.98 10.62
C ASP A 103 -1.02 -7.25 9.17
N VAL A 104 -2.32 -7.36 8.90
CA VAL A 104 -2.86 -7.43 7.53
C VAL A 104 -2.49 -6.19 6.71
N MET A 105 -2.58 -4.99 7.30
CA MET A 105 -2.24 -3.75 6.59
C MET A 105 -0.74 -3.67 6.27
N LEU A 106 0.11 -4.15 7.18
CA LEU A 106 1.57 -4.20 7.00
C LEU A 106 1.95 -5.23 5.93
N TRP A 107 1.44 -6.47 6.05
CA TRP A 107 1.62 -7.52 5.03
C TRP A 107 1.22 -7.05 3.63
N GLY A 108 0.08 -6.34 3.55
CA GLY A 108 -0.48 -5.84 2.29
C GLY A 108 0.12 -4.54 1.76
N GLY A 109 1.05 -3.90 2.49
CA GLY A 109 1.64 -2.61 2.09
C GLY A 109 0.65 -1.44 2.06
N VAL A 110 -0.39 -1.49 2.87
CA VAL A 110 -1.54 -0.55 2.87
C VAL A 110 -1.74 0.14 4.23
N GLY A 111 -0.68 0.22 5.04
CA GLY A 111 -0.68 0.85 6.36
C GLY A 111 -1.16 2.31 6.41
N PRO A 112 -0.63 3.22 5.56
CA PRO A 112 -0.94 4.65 5.67
C PRO A 112 -2.43 4.95 5.64
N GLY A 113 -2.92 5.64 6.68
CA GLY A 113 -4.32 6.02 6.86
C GLY A 113 -5.26 4.90 7.31
N ASN A 114 -4.99 3.63 6.99
CA ASN A 114 -5.76 2.49 7.50
C ASN A 114 -5.45 2.20 8.95
N ILE A 115 -4.17 2.16 9.32
CA ILE A 115 -3.78 1.83 10.70
C ILE A 115 -4.25 2.90 11.67
N SER A 116 -4.09 4.18 11.34
CA SER A 116 -4.62 5.27 12.17
C SER A 116 -6.13 5.21 12.34
N TRP A 117 -6.86 4.70 11.33
CA TRP A 117 -8.30 4.48 11.47
C TRP A 117 -8.60 3.29 12.40
N LEU A 118 -7.86 2.18 12.29
CA LEU A 118 -8.01 1.02 13.17
C LEU A 118 -7.78 1.40 14.64
N ILE A 119 -6.74 2.17 14.94
CA ILE A 119 -6.44 2.66 16.29
C ILE A 119 -7.58 3.53 16.83
N ARG A 120 -8.08 4.48 16.04
CA ARG A 120 -9.19 5.36 16.48
C ARG A 120 -10.53 4.65 16.68
N ASN A 121 -10.71 3.46 16.11
CA ASN A 121 -11.95 2.70 16.18
C ASN A 121 -11.80 1.40 16.99
N GLU A 122 -10.73 1.26 17.77
CA GLU A 122 -10.41 0.04 18.51
C GLU A 122 -11.57 -0.40 19.40
N ALA A 123 -12.17 0.51 20.18
CA ALA A 123 -13.22 0.18 21.13
C ALA A 123 -14.46 -0.51 20.52
N GLN A 124 -14.71 -0.32 19.22
CA GLN A 124 -15.84 -0.89 18.48
C GLN A 124 -15.42 -1.80 17.33
N LEU A 125 -14.13 -2.18 17.26
CA LEU A 125 -13.57 -2.79 16.07
C LEU A 125 -14.14 -4.18 15.79
N VAL A 126 -14.25 -5.04 16.81
CA VAL A 126 -14.84 -6.38 16.67
C VAL A 126 -16.27 -6.26 16.14
N ASP A 127 -17.09 -5.40 16.75
CA ASP A 127 -18.49 -5.21 16.35
C ASP A 127 -18.60 -4.75 14.90
N LEU A 128 -17.74 -3.81 14.49
CA LEU A 128 -17.69 -3.31 13.13
C LEU A 128 -17.31 -4.43 12.14
N LEU A 129 -16.27 -5.20 12.45
CA LEU A 129 -15.80 -6.31 11.60
C LEU A 129 -16.86 -7.40 11.49
N VAL A 130 -17.49 -7.80 12.59
CA VAL A 130 -18.56 -8.81 12.62
C VAL A 130 -19.77 -8.35 11.82
N ARG A 131 -20.30 -7.15 12.07
CA ARG A 131 -21.47 -6.65 11.33
C ARG A 131 -21.19 -6.53 9.83
N THR A 132 -20.00 -6.08 9.45
CA THR A 132 -19.63 -5.95 8.04
C THR A 132 -19.43 -7.31 7.39
N ARG A 133 -18.79 -8.27 8.07
CA ARG A 133 -18.66 -9.66 7.61
C ARG A 133 -20.03 -10.27 7.38
N ASP A 134 -20.92 -10.17 8.38
CA ASP A 134 -22.25 -10.76 8.32
C ASP A 134 -23.09 -10.13 7.19
N ALA A 135 -22.95 -8.81 6.98
CA ALA A 135 -23.57 -8.11 5.85
C ALA A 135 -23.04 -8.59 4.47
N ILE A 136 -21.73 -8.83 4.35
CA ILE A 136 -21.14 -9.37 3.13
C ILE A 136 -21.62 -10.80 2.88
N ASP A 137 -21.58 -11.63 3.92
CA ASP A 137 -21.95 -13.04 3.88
C ASP A 137 -23.46 -13.27 3.68
N ALA A 138 -24.29 -12.27 3.98
CA ALA A 138 -25.72 -12.26 3.65
C ALA A 138 -25.98 -12.23 2.13
N GLY A 139 -25.00 -11.83 1.32
CA GLY A 139 -25.08 -11.97 -0.13
C GLY A 139 -25.92 -10.89 -0.84
N ASP A 140 -26.11 -9.73 -0.22
CA ASP A 140 -26.82 -8.59 -0.80
C ASP A 140 -25.98 -7.32 -0.77
N THR A 141 -25.72 -6.76 -1.95
CA THR A 141 -24.97 -5.51 -2.10
C THR A 141 -25.71 -4.28 -1.56
N ASP A 142 -27.02 -4.34 -1.39
CA ASP A 142 -27.83 -3.25 -0.84
C ASP A 142 -28.08 -3.36 0.67
N HIS A 143 -27.34 -4.26 1.34
CA HIS A 143 -27.45 -4.43 2.78
C HIS A 143 -27.24 -3.11 3.54
N ALA A 144 -28.14 -2.80 4.49
CA ALA A 144 -28.20 -1.50 5.17
C ALA A 144 -26.91 -1.11 5.90
N GLU A 145 -26.10 -2.08 6.34
CA GLU A 145 -24.80 -1.82 6.96
C GLU A 145 -23.87 -0.99 6.07
N PHE A 146 -23.91 -1.18 4.75
CA PHE A 146 -23.01 -0.50 3.80
C PHE A 146 -23.38 0.97 3.57
N SER A 147 -24.55 1.39 4.04
CA SER A 147 -25.05 2.77 3.97
C SER A 147 -24.90 3.53 5.29
N LYS A 148 -24.37 2.88 6.33
CA LYS A 148 -24.22 3.52 7.65
C LYS A 148 -23.16 4.65 7.61
N PRO A 149 -23.40 5.76 8.35
CA PRO A 149 -22.39 6.81 8.51
C PRO A 149 -21.07 6.24 9.04
N GLY A 150 -19.96 6.66 8.43
CA GLY A 150 -18.63 6.19 8.82
C GLY A 150 -18.24 4.79 8.34
N PHE A 151 -19.08 4.12 7.53
CA PHE A 151 -18.72 2.85 6.90
C PHE A 151 -17.42 2.99 6.10
N ARG A 152 -16.42 2.18 6.47
CA ARG A 152 -15.10 2.17 5.83
C ARG A 152 -14.89 0.87 5.09
N PHE A 153 -14.67 0.99 3.78
CA PHE A 153 -14.26 -0.11 2.93
C PHE A 153 -13.34 0.43 1.84
N ASN A 154 -12.17 -0.18 1.68
CA ASN A 154 -11.16 0.21 0.69
C ASN A 154 -10.23 -0.98 0.43
N ALA A 155 -9.25 -0.84 -0.47
CA ALA A 155 -8.30 -1.90 -0.82
C ALA A 155 -7.46 -2.48 0.35
N GLY A 156 -7.40 -1.82 1.51
CA GLY A 156 -6.85 -2.40 2.72
C GLY A 156 -7.88 -3.23 3.47
N MET A 157 -9.11 -2.72 3.61
CA MET A 157 -10.21 -3.47 4.23
C MET A 157 -10.56 -4.74 3.44
N THR A 158 -10.43 -4.76 2.11
CA THR A 158 -10.64 -5.98 1.32
C THR A 158 -9.72 -7.12 1.77
N LYS A 159 -8.51 -6.82 2.25
CA LYS A 159 -7.59 -7.82 2.79
C LYS A 159 -8.09 -8.42 4.09
N VAL A 160 -8.52 -7.58 5.03
CA VAL A 160 -9.10 -8.06 6.30
C VAL A 160 -10.34 -8.91 6.02
N TYR A 161 -11.27 -8.40 5.21
CA TYR A 161 -12.52 -9.12 4.92
C TYR A 161 -12.32 -10.39 4.10
N SER A 162 -11.27 -10.48 3.27
CA SER A 162 -10.91 -11.72 2.55
C SER A 162 -10.49 -12.87 3.46
N LEU A 163 -10.18 -12.59 4.74
CA LEU A 163 -9.77 -13.59 5.73
C LEU A 163 -10.93 -14.02 6.61
N ILE A 164 -11.89 -13.12 6.89
CA ILE A 164 -13.00 -13.38 7.81
C ILE A 164 -14.34 -13.66 7.12
N CYS A 165 -14.52 -13.28 5.85
CA CYS A 165 -15.74 -13.56 5.07
C CYS A 165 -15.60 -14.85 4.26
N ARG A 166 -16.73 -15.47 3.92
CA ARG A 166 -16.73 -16.71 3.12
C ARG A 166 -16.51 -16.37 1.65
N HIS A 167 -15.58 -17.09 1.01
CA HIS A 167 -15.37 -17.03 -0.45
C HIS A 167 -15.18 -15.58 -0.97
N PHE A 168 -14.40 -14.78 -0.23
CA PHE A 168 -14.22 -13.35 -0.51
C PHE A 168 -12.78 -13.04 -0.91
N ILE A 169 -12.60 -12.38 -2.05
CA ILE A 169 -11.27 -12.09 -2.60
C ILE A 169 -10.70 -10.77 -2.07
N ILE A 170 -9.38 -10.60 -2.16
CA ILE A 170 -8.70 -9.31 -2.06
C ILE A 170 -8.94 -8.56 -3.37
N TYR A 171 -9.95 -7.69 -3.40
CA TYR A 171 -10.16 -6.79 -4.53
C TYR A 171 -9.23 -5.58 -4.41
N ASP A 172 -7.99 -5.74 -4.88
CA ASP A 172 -7.08 -4.62 -5.12
C ASP A 172 -7.21 -4.11 -6.57
N SER A 173 -6.64 -2.93 -6.84
CA SER A 173 -6.72 -2.30 -8.16
C SER A 173 -6.05 -3.10 -9.29
N ARG A 174 -5.17 -4.06 -9.01
CA ARG A 174 -4.60 -4.97 -10.01
C ARG A 174 -5.60 -6.05 -10.38
N VAL A 175 -6.24 -6.66 -9.38
CA VAL A 175 -7.32 -7.62 -9.61
C VAL A 175 -8.45 -6.97 -10.43
N ALA A 176 -8.84 -5.74 -10.07
CA ALA A 176 -9.80 -4.96 -10.85
C ALA A 176 -9.34 -4.73 -12.30
N ALA A 177 -8.07 -4.36 -12.51
CA ALA A 177 -7.49 -4.14 -13.84
C ALA A 177 -7.52 -5.39 -14.71
N ALA A 178 -7.15 -6.56 -14.16
CA ALA A 178 -7.16 -7.82 -14.90
C ALA A 178 -8.60 -8.28 -15.22
N LEU A 179 -9.56 -8.07 -14.31
CA LEU A 179 -10.98 -8.31 -14.60
C LEU A 179 -11.52 -7.35 -15.67
N GLY A 180 -11.08 -6.09 -15.66
CA GLY A 180 -11.38 -5.16 -16.74
C GLY A 180 -10.82 -5.62 -18.09
N LEU A 181 -9.59 -6.15 -18.12
CA LEU A 181 -9.00 -6.73 -19.33
C LEU A 181 -9.82 -7.94 -19.82
N ALA A 182 -10.27 -8.80 -18.91
CA ALA A 182 -11.15 -9.93 -19.23
C ALA A 182 -12.46 -9.44 -19.85
N ALA A 183 -13.10 -8.43 -19.25
CA ALA A 183 -14.32 -7.82 -19.77
C ALA A 183 -14.13 -7.23 -21.18
N VAL A 184 -13.01 -6.53 -21.43
CA VAL A 184 -12.68 -6.02 -22.78
C VAL A 184 -12.55 -7.14 -23.80
N LYS A 185 -11.81 -8.22 -23.48
CA LYS A 185 -11.64 -9.36 -24.39
C LYS A 185 -12.97 -10.03 -24.72
N TYR A 186 -13.84 -10.18 -23.71
CA TYR A 186 -15.18 -10.70 -23.90
C TYR A 186 -16.06 -9.76 -24.74
N CYS A 187 -16.07 -8.46 -24.46
CA CYS A 187 -16.83 -7.47 -25.23
C CYS A 187 -16.43 -7.48 -26.71
N ARG A 188 -15.12 -7.55 -27.00
CA ARG A 188 -14.60 -7.67 -28.37
C ARG A 188 -15.09 -8.92 -29.09
N LEU A 189 -15.12 -10.06 -28.39
CA LEU A 189 -15.61 -11.31 -28.95
C LEU A 189 -17.07 -11.22 -29.38
N LEU A 190 -17.88 -10.47 -28.62
CA LEU A 190 -19.31 -10.26 -28.89
C LEU A 190 -19.61 -9.05 -29.78
N GLY A 191 -18.60 -8.21 -30.08
CA GLY A 191 -18.81 -6.97 -30.83
C GLY A 191 -19.48 -5.85 -30.03
N GLU A 192 -19.39 -5.89 -28.70
CA GLU A 192 -19.95 -4.85 -27.83
C GLU A 192 -19.14 -3.54 -27.93
N GLU A 193 -19.84 -2.42 -28.09
CA GLU A 193 -19.21 -1.10 -28.17
C GLU A 193 -18.92 -0.50 -26.80
N THR A 194 -19.67 -0.90 -25.76
CA THR A 194 -19.54 -0.39 -24.39
C THR A 194 -19.45 -1.54 -23.39
N VAL A 195 -18.82 -1.28 -22.24
CA VAL A 195 -18.72 -2.30 -21.19
C VAL A 195 -20.07 -2.41 -20.47
N PRO A 196 -20.72 -3.59 -20.45
CA PRO A 196 -21.97 -3.79 -19.72
C PRO A 196 -21.85 -3.37 -18.25
N ALA A 197 -22.93 -2.82 -17.69
CA ALA A 197 -22.93 -2.25 -16.35
C ALA A 197 -22.47 -3.27 -15.27
N GLU A 198 -22.77 -4.54 -15.48
CA GLU A 198 -22.46 -5.67 -14.62
C GLU A 198 -20.99 -6.11 -14.66
N LEU A 199 -20.25 -5.67 -15.69
CA LEU A 199 -18.84 -6.00 -15.96
C LEU A 199 -17.90 -4.79 -15.85
N GLN A 200 -18.37 -3.69 -15.26
CA GLN A 200 -17.65 -2.41 -15.13
C GLN A 200 -16.41 -2.41 -14.22
N PHE A 201 -16.12 -3.50 -13.49
CA PHE A 201 -15.01 -3.70 -12.54
C PHE A 201 -14.16 -2.43 -12.26
N PRO A 202 -14.65 -1.51 -11.41
CA PRO A 202 -14.03 -0.21 -11.22
C PRO A 202 -12.62 -0.35 -10.65
N TRP A 203 -11.70 0.47 -11.13
CA TRP A 203 -10.28 0.37 -10.78
C TRP A 203 -9.72 1.71 -10.28
N ALA A 204 -8.57 1.65 -9.60
CA ALA A 204 -7.87 2.82 -9.10
C ALA A 204 -6.46 2.92 -9.72
N PRO A 205 -5.97 4.13 -10.03
CA PRO A 205 -4.63 4.31 -10.57
C PRO A 205 -3.56 3.77 -9.62
N ALA A 206 -2.45 3.32 -10.21
CA ALA A 206 -1.26 3.05 -9.42
C ALA A 206 -0.81 4.35 -8.73
N ARG A 207 -0.44 4.26 -7.45
CA ARG A 207 0.22 5.38 -6.78
C ARG A 207 1.46 5.76 -7.60
N ALA A 208 1.47 6.98 -8.11
CA ALA A 208 2.61 7.51 -8.86
C ALA A 208 3.81 7.60 -7.90
N GLY A 209 4.79 6.72 -8.10
CA GLY A 209 6.13 6.94 -7.55
C GLY A 209 6.88 7.95 -8.43
N ALA A 210 8.07 8.37 -8.00
CA ALA A 210 8.95 9.32 -8.70
C ALA A 210 9.50 8.84 -10.08
N ILE A 211 8.88 7.82 -10.70
CA ILE A 211 9.30 7.24 -11.98
C ILE A 211 8.44 7.84 -13.09
N ALA A 212 9.09 8.31 -14.16
CA ALA A 212 8.55 9.13 -15.24
C ALA A 212 7.36 8.55 -16.05
N ARG A 213 6.97 7.29 -15.84
CA ARG A 213 5.77 6.68 -16.44
C ARG A 213 4.97 5.97 -15.35
N ALA A 214 3.67 6.27 -15.23
CA ALA A 214 2.77 5.56 -14.31
C ALA A 214 2.56 4.11 -14.77
N LYS A 215 2.25 3.18 -13.86
CA LYS A 215 1.83 1.81 -14.23
C LYS A 215 0.42 1.89 -14.82
N ARG A 216 0.14 1.23 -15.94
CA ARG A 216 -1.18 1.29 -16.56
C ARG A 216 -2.06 0.19 -15.98
N ARG A 217 -3.09 0.61 -15.24
CA ARG A 217 -4.14 -0.28 -14.72
C ARG A 217 -5.50 -0.05 -15.39
N ASN A 218 -5.57 0.92 -16.32
CA ASN A 218 -6.76 1.13 -17.11
C ASN A 218 -6.81 0.09 -18.23
N ALA A 219 -7.72 -0.87 -18.10
CA ALA A 219 -8.01 -1.82 -19.17
C ALA A 219 -8.81 -1.18 -20.33
N GLY A 220 -9.39 0.01 -20.11
CA GLY A 220 -10.27 0.64 -21.07
C GLY A 220 -9.56 1.04 -22.37
N GLU A 221 -10.34 0.95 -23.44
CA GLU A 221 -9.93 1.22 -24.82
C GLU A 221 -11.12 1.76 -25.61
N ALA A 222 -10.88 2.74 -26.47
CA ALA A 222 -11.94 3.40 -27.26
C ALA A 222 -13.19 3.75 -26.42
N GLN A 223 -14.31 3.08 -26.68
CA GLN A 223 -15.60 3.25 -25.98
C GLN A 223 -15.81 2.25 -24.82
N LEU A 224 -14.98 1.21 -24.71
CA LEU A 224 -14.97 0.28 -23.59
C LEU A 224 -14.30 0.93 -22.37
N ARG A 225 -15.05 1.74 -21.64
CA ARG A 225 -14.57 2.53 -20.50
C ARG A 225 -15.03 1.93 -19.17
N PHE A 226 -14.15 2.04 -18.18
CA PHE A 226 -14.35 1.54 -16.83
C PHE A 226 -14.48 2.70 -15.84
N LEU A 227 -15.32 2.53 -14.83
CA LEU A 227 -15.47 3.49 -13.74
C LEU A 227 -14.21 3.56 -12.88
N SER A 228 -13.98 4.74 -12.27
CA SER A 228 -12.98 4.86 -11.22
C SER A 228 -13.54 4.33 -9.90
N LEU A 229 -12.74 3.52 -9.21
CA LEU A 229 -13.09 2.95 -7.92
C LEU A 229 -13.06 4.04 -6.84
N ALA A 230 -14.23 4.48 -6.40
CA ALA A 230 -14.39 5.60 -5.48
C ALA A 230 -15.36 5.27 -4.33
N GLY A 231 -14.89 5.47 -3.09
CA GLY A 231 -15.72 5.37 -1.89
C GLY A 231 -16.02 3.96 -1.40
N ALA A 232 -16.44 3.85 -0.14
CA ALA A 232 -16.63 2.57 0.54
C ALA A 232 -17.73 1.70 -0.07
N ARG A 233 -18.88 2.32 -0.41
CA ARG A 233 -20.04 1.61 -0.97
C ARG A 233 -19.71 0.92 -2.31
N MET A 234 -18.98 1.60 -3.19
CA MET A 234 -18.55 1.04 -4.47
C MET A 234 -17.51 -0.08 -4.26
N HIS A 235 -16.56 0.12 -3.34
CA HIS A 235 -15.56 -0.90 -3.04
C HIS A 235 -16.16 -2.22 -2.53
N VAL A 236 -17.10 -2.16 -1.57
CA VAL A 236 -17.71 -3.39 -1.04
C VAL A 236 -18.56 -4.10 -2.10
N GLU A 237 -19.33 -3.34 -2.87
CA GLU A 237 -20.16 -3.88 -3.95
C GLU A 237 -19.36 -4.65 -4.97
N TRP A 238 -18.30 -4.04 -5.50
CA TRP A 238 -17.51 -4.64 -6.56
C TRP A 238 -16.59 -5.75 -6.05
N ASN A 239 -16.19 -5.72 -4.77
CA ASN A 239 -15.53 -6.86 -4.15
C ASN A 239 -16.50 -8.05 -4.02
N MET A 240 -17.76 -7.82 -3.63
CA MET A 240 -18.80 -8.85 -3.55
C MET A 240 -19.07 -9.44 -4.93
N LYS A 241 -19.39 -8.60 -5.92
CA LYS A 241 -19.64 -9.03 -7.32
C LYS A 241 -18.47 -9.81 -7.91
N ALA A 242 -17.24 -9.32 -7.77
CA ALA A 242 -16.06 -10.03 -8.24
C ALA A 242 -15.85 -11.37 -7.51
N SER A 243 -16.08 -11.42 -6.20
CA SER A 243 -16.00 -12.67 -5.43
C SER A 243 -17.02 -13.71 -5.90
N TRP A 244 -18.28 -13.28 -6.10
CA TRP A 244 -19.35 -14.15 -6.60
C TRP A 244 -19.07 -14.67 -8.00
N LEU A 245 -18.59 -13.79 -8.89
CA LEU A 245 -18.25 -14.13 -10.26
C LEU A 245 -17.11 -15.14 -10.32
N LEU A 246 -16.00 -14.89 -9.61
CA LEU A 246 -14.86 -15.82 -9.60
C LEU A 246 -15.21 -17.16 -8.97
N GLN A 247 -16.06 -17.17 -7.94
CA GLN A 247 -16.60 -18.41 -7.40
C GLN A 247 -17.42 -19.17 -8.45
N ALA A 248 -18.32 -18.48 -9.16
CA ALA A 248 -19.16 -19.09 -10.20
C ALA A 248 -18.32 -19.63 -11.37
N VAL A 249 -17.27 -18.92 -11.77
CA VAL A 249 -16.30 -19.37 -12.79
C VAL A 249 -15.67 -20.70 -12.38
N LEU A 250 -15.11 -20.80 -11.17
CA LEU A 250 -14.47 -22.03 -10.70
C LEU A 250 -15.47 -23.20 -10.52
N GLN A 251 -16.74 -22.89 -10.26
CA GLN A 251 -17.80 -23.89 -10.12
C GLN A 251 -18.44 -24.30 -11.45
N HIS A 252 -18.17 -23.57 -12.54
CA HIS A 252 -18.76 -23.85 -13.84
C HIS A 252 -18.25 -25.17 -14.42
N ALA A 253 -19.11 -25.88 -15.16
CA ALA A 253 -18.75 -27.17 -15.76
C ALA A 253 -17.53 -27.07 -16.70
N LYS A 254 -17.39 -25.93 -17.40
CA LYS A 254 -16.27 -25.69 -18.32
C LYS A 254 -14.93 -25.45 -17.61
N ALA A 255 -14.93 -25.12 -16.33
CA ALA A 255 -13.71 -24.96 -15.54
C ALA A 255 -13.16 -26.31 -15.02
N GLN A 256 -13.93 -27.40 -15.06
CA GLN A 256 -13.53 -28.69 -14.48
C GLN A 256 -12.34 -29.34 -15.20
N GLY A 257 -12.11 -28.99 -16.46
CA GLY A 257 -10.92 -29.42 -17.21
C GLY A 257 -9.68 -28.54 -17.01
N SER A 258 -9.80 -27.46 -16.24
CA SER A 258 -8.69 -26.52 -16.02
C SER A 258 -7.74 -26.97 -14.92
N ALA A 259 -6.50 -26.51 -14.98
CA ALA A 259 -5.50 -26.76 -13.95
C ALA A 259 -5.86 -26.14 -12.59
N PHE A 260 -6.75 -25.13 -12.55
CA PHE A 260 -7.32 -24.62 -11.29
C PHE A 260 -8.21 -25.65 -10.58
N ALA A 261 -8.91 -26.52 -11.31
CA ALA A 261 -9.76 -27.56 -10.72
C ALA A 261 -8.94 -28.63 -9.97
N ALA A 262 -7.66 -28.79 -10.32
CA ALA A 262 -6.73 -29.69 -9.64
C ALA A 262 -6.14 -29.09 -8.34
N ILE A 263 -6.39 -27.81 -8.03
CA ILE A 263 -5.88 -27.19 -6.80
C ILE A 263 -6.73 -27.63 -5.61
N GLU A 264 -6.16 -28.53 -4.81
CA GLU A 264 -6.79 -29.01 -3.59
C GLU A 264 -6.78 -27.98 -2.46
N GLY A 265 -7.73 -28.12 -1.53
CA GLY A 265 -7.84 -27.32 -0.31
C GLY A 265 -8.90 -26.23 -0.38
N HIS A 266 -9.63 -26.06 0.73
CA HIS A 266 -10.76 -25.14 0.79
C HIS A 266 -10.34 -23.70 0.47
N GLY A 267 -10.93 -23.12 -0.58
CA GLY A 267 -10.65 -21.75 -1.02
C GLY A 267 -9.31 -21.53 -1.71
N ARG A 268 -8.45 -22.56 -1.85
CA ARG A 268 -7.13 -22.41 -2.50
C ARG A 268 -7.25 -22.10 -3.99
N ALA A 269 -8.16 -22.74 -4.72
CA ALA A 269 -8.40 -22.43 -6.12
C ALA A 269 -8.85 -20.96 -6.33
N MET A 270 -9.72 -20.43 -5.45
CA MET A 270 -10.12 -19.02 -5.50
C MET A 270 -8.93 -18.10 -5.25
N ARG A 271 -8.09 -18.40 -4.25
CA ARG A 271 -6.91 -17.58 -3.96
C ARG A 271 -5.90 -17.65 -5.10
N ALA A 272 -5.74 -18.81 -5.75
CA ALA A 272 -4.89 -18.97 -6.92
C ALA A 272 -5.38 -18.12 -8.10
N LEU A 273 -6.70 -18.12 -8.37
CA LEU A 273 -7.28 -17.30 -9.44
C LEU A 273 -7.14 -15.80 -9.15
N GLU A 274 -7.36 -15.38 -7.90
CA GLU A 274 -7.07 -14.02 -7.45
C GLU A 274 -5.59 -13.66 -7.64
N SER A 275 -4.67 -14.55 -7.27
CA SER A 275 -3.23 -14.39 -7.46
C SER A 275 -2.85 -14.24 -8.94
N ALA A 276 -3.45 -15.00 -9.85
CA ALA A 276 -3.26 -14.85 -11.29
C ALA A 276 -3.67 -13.45 -11.78
N LEU A 277 -4.87 -13.01 -11.40
CA LEU A 277 -5.40 -11.69 -11.76
C LEU A 277 -4.53 -10.56 -11.20
N PHE A 278 -4.03 -10.73 -9.98
CA PHE A 278 -3.11 -9.80 -9.34
C PHE A 278 -1.78 -9.66 -10.09
N MET A 279 -1.25 -10.76 -10.64
CA MET A 279 -0.02 -10.74 -11.44
C MET A 279 -0.23 -10.04 -12.78
N ILE A 280 -1.27 -10.42 -13.53
CA ILE A 280 -1.61 -9.81 -14.81
C ILE A 280 -1.89 -8.31 -14.65
N GLY A 281 -2.68 -7.94 -13.64
CA GLY A 281 -3.08 -6.56 -13.39
C GLY A 281 -1.99 -5.65 -12.85
N TYR A 282 -0.74 -6.12 -12.72
CA TYR A 282 0.38 -5.30 -12.28
C TYR A 282 0.61 -4.11 -13.21
N ASP A 283 0.63 -4.37 -14.52
CA ASP A 283 0.78 -3.39 -15.60
C ASP A 283 0.18 -3.99 -16.88
N LEU A 284 -0.80 -3.29 -17.47
CA LEU A 284 -1.52 -3.73 -18.67
C LEU A 284 -0.87 -3.22 -19.98
N ASP A 285 0.16 -2.39 -19.91
CA ASP A 285 0.97 -2.06 -21.09
C ASP A 285 1.82 -3.29 -21.46
N ALA A 286 1.38 -4.03 -22.48
CA ALA A 286 2.27 -4.91 -23.23
C ALA A 286 3.26 -4.04 -24.03
N PRO A 287 4.53 -4.46 -24.19
CA PRO A 287 5.31 -3.98 -25.32
C PRO A 287 4.55 -4.40 -26.59
N ASP A 288 4.17 -3.43 -27.43
CA ASP A 288 3.58 -3.70 -28.76
C ASP A 288 4.45 -4.67 -29.55
N ASP A 289 3.77 -5.48 -30.35
CA ASP A 289 4.25 -6.56 -31.21
C ASP A 289 5.63 -6.32 -31.86
N GLY A 290 6.54 -7.30 -31.74
CA GLY A 290 7.57 -7.51 -32.78
C GLY A 290 9.05 -7.44 -32.42
N ALA A 291 9.49 -7.72 -31.19
CA ALA A 291 10.93 -7.94 -30.94
C ALA A 291 11.18 -9.15 -30.04
N GLU A 292 11.60 -10.25 -30.67
CA GLU A 292 12.36 -11.30 -30.00
C GLU A 292 13.56 -10.66 -29.28
N ALA A 293 13.60 -10.76 -27.97
CA ALA A 293 14.83 -10.53 -27.22
C ALA A 293 14.92 -11.52 -26.06
N ARG A 294 15.39 -12.72 -26.37
CA ARG A 294 16.00 -13.62 -25.40
C ARG A 294 17.26 -12.94 -24.87
N LEU A 295 17.35 -12.72 -23.56
CA LEU A 295 18.63 -12.52 -22.87
C LEU A 295 18.66 -13.31 -21.55
N PRO A 296 19.85 -13.82 -21.14
CA PRO A 296 19.95 -14.87 -20.15
C PRO A 296 19.79 -14.36 -18.71
N ALA A 297 19.33 -15.26 -17.83
CA ALA A 297 19.21 -15.03 -16.41
C ALA A 297 20.60 -14.81 -15.77
N VAL A 298 20.75 -13.71 -15.03
CA VAL A 298 21.91 -13.44 -14.17
C VAL A 298 21.49 -13.64 -12.70
N PRO A 299 22.32 -14.25 -11.84
CA PRO A 299 21.98 -14.52 -10.45
C PRO A 299 21.93 -13.26 -9.61
N THR A 300 21.04 -13.29 -8.61
CA THR A 300 20.72 -12.20 -7.69
C THR A 300 21.80 -12.04 -6.61
N PRO A 301 22.35 -10.83 -6.36
CA PRO A 301 22.99 -10.53 -5.08
C PRO A 301 21.94 -10.07 -4.04
N PRO A 302 22.07 -10.44 -2.75
CA PRO A 302 21.14 -10.03 -1.71
C PRO A 302 21.38 -8.56 -1.33
N ARG A 303 20.31 -7.76 -1.20
CA ARG A 303 20.41 -6.31 -0.93
C ARG A 303 19.70 -5.89 0.36
N ALA A 304 20.52 -5.71 1.40
CA ALA A 304 20.62 -4.60 2.37
C ALA A 304 19.37 -3.99 3.08
N ALA A 305 18.14 -4.19 2.62
CA ALA A 305 16.95 -3.64 3.28
C ALA A 305 16.53 -4.45 4.53
N GLN A 306 16.79 -5.76 4.52
CA GLN A 306 16.36 -6.71 5.57
C GLN A 306 17.20 -6.61 6.85
N HIS A 307 18.49 -6.27 6.75
CA HIS A 307 19.33 -5.99 7.93
C HIS A 307 18.92 -4.72 8.68
N ARG A 308 18.15 -3.82 8.04
CA ARG A 308 17.77 -2.53 8.61
C ARG A 308 16.66 -2.67 9.65
N GLN A 309 15.66 -3.52 9.40
CA GLN A 309 14.56 -3.77 10.34
C GLN A 309 15.03 -4.48 11.62
N ALA A 310 15.99 -5.42 11.50
CA ALA A 310 16.58 -6.12 12.64
C ALA A 310 17.48 -5.23 13.51
N ARG A 311 18.18 -4.23 12.91
CA ARG A 311 18.98 -3.23 13.65
C ARG A 311 18.12 -2.25 14.47
N LEU A 312 16.92 -1.91 13.99
CA LEU A 312 16.01 -0.96 14.65
C LEU A 312 15.45 -1.46 15.99
N ILE A 313 15.43 -2.77 16.22
CA ILE A 313 14.95 -3.41 17.46
C ILE A 313 15.99 -3.32 18.59
N GLN A 314 17.26 -3.07 18.27
CA GLN A 314 18.38 -2.99 19.25
C GLN A 314 18.90 -1.56 19.47
N GLN A 315 18.28 -0.54 18.88
CA GLN A 315 18.69 0.86 19.03
C GLN A 315 18.08 1.51 20.28
N GLU A 316 18.86 2.34 20.97
CA GLU A 316 18.36 3.22 22.03
C GLU A 316 17.56 4.36 21.40
N TRP A 317 16.35 4.58 21.93
CA TRP A 317 15.39 5.57 21.47
C TRP A 317 15.23 6.68 22.49
N GLU A 318 15.25 7.92 22.02
CA GLU A 318 15.14 9.14 22.81
C GLU A 318 13.85 9.88 22.50
N SER A 319 13.51 10.94 23.24
CA SER A 319 12.29 11.73 23.03
C SER A 319 12.62 13.21 22.94
N ALA A 320 12.21 13.86 21.84
CA ALA A 320 12.24 15.31 21.66
C ALA A 320 10.82 15.88 21.76
N GLN A 321 10.64 16.97 22.51
CA GLN A 321 9.33 17.59 22.71
C GLN A 321 8.86 18.32 21.44
N MET A 322 7.65 18.01 20.94
CA MET A 322 7.12 18.63 19.72
C MET A 322 6.43 19.97 19.99
N VAL A 323 6.21 20.76 18.93
CA VAL A 323 5.35 21.96 18.97
C VAL A 323 3.88 21.50 19.01
N GLY A 324 3.36 21.25 20.22
CA GLY A 324 2.02 20.70 20.50
C GLY A 324 2.07 19.64 21.61
N ASP A 325 0.96 18.92 21.85
CA ASP A 325 0.95 17.77 22.77
C ASP A 325 1.64 16.56 22.11
N GLY A 326 2.81 16.17 22.65
CA GLY A 326 3.49 14.91 22.31
C GLY A 326 5.01 14.98 22.20
N ASN A 327 5.65 13.81 22.15
CA ASN A 327 7.10 13.64 21.97
C ASN A 327 7.40 12.91 20.65
N ALA A 328 8.40 13.39 19.90
CA ALA A 328 8.99 12.66 18.77
C ALA A 328 10.07 11.72 19.31
N ARG A 329 9.86 10.40 19.17
CA ARG A 329 10.89 9.44 19.53
C ARG A 329 11.92 9.30 18.41
N PHE A 330 13.21 9.35 18.71
CA PHE A 330 14.26 9.34 17.69
C PHE A 330 15.53 8.60 18.13
N SER A 331 16.36 8.20 17.18
CA SER A 331 17.69 7.63 17.41
C SER A 331 18.69 8.23 16.42
N VAL A 332 19.87 8.61 16.90
CA VAL A 332 20.96 9.09 16.04
C VAL A 332 21.77 7.90 15.56
N THR A 333 21.86 7.75 14.24
CA THR A 333 22.55 6.64 13.57
C THR A 333 23.87 7.08 12.94
N ASP A 334 24.67 6.11 12.48
CA ASP A 334 25.89 6.38 11.71
C ASP A 334 25.60 7.07 10.35
N SER A 335 24.33 7.20 9.94
CA SER A 335 23.94 7.76 8.63
C SER A 335 22.88 8.87 8.70
N GLY A 336 22.61 9.42 9.89
CA GLY A 336 21.59 10.45 10.09
C GLY A 336 20.67 10.13 11.27
N ILE A 337 19.39 10.43 11.15
CA ILE A 337 18.43 10.36 12.27
C ILE A 337 17.26 9.45 11.89
N ASP A 338 16.95 8.49 12.76
CA ASP A 338 15.73 7.69 12.68
C ASP A 338 14.68 8.27 13.63
N ILE A 339 13.46 8.50 13.14
CA ILE A 339 12.35 9.03 13.95
C ILE A 339 11.19 8.05 13.91
N GLU A 340 10.64 7.74 15.08
CA GLU A 340 9.45 6.92 15.24
C GLU A 340 8.21 7.76 14.96
N PHE A 341 7.52 7.43 13.87
CA PHE A 341 6.30 8.12 13.46
C PHE A 341 5.07 7.57 14.17
N GLN A 342 5.06 6.28 14.49
CA GLN A 342 3.94 5.58 15.15
C GLN A 342 4.52 4.56 16.15
N PRO A 343 4.72 4.96 17.43
CA PRO A 343 5.33 4.11 18.46
C PRO A 343 4.65 2.77 18.68
N GLU A 344 3.32 2.76 18.56
CA GLU A 344 2.48 1.57 18.64
C GLU A 344 2.66 0.60 17.46
N LEU A 345 3.41 0.98 16.41
CA LEU A 345 3.63 0.20 15.20
C LEU A 345 5.12 -0.01 14.86
N ALA A 346 6.04 0.50 15.68
CA ALA A 346 7.46 0.56 15.37
C ALA A 346 7.75 1.15 13.96
N LEU A 347 6.92 2.10 13.50
CA LEU A 347 7.09 2.71 12.18
C LEU A 347 8.18 3.78 12.28
N VAL A 348 9.35 3.45 11.76
CA VAL A 348 10.52 4.34 11.75
C VAL A 348 10.71 4.98 10.38
N LYS A 349 11.03 6.26 10.37
CA LYS A 349 11.45 6.99 9.19
C LYS A 349 12.86 7.52 9.35
N SER A 350 13.72 7.19 8.39
CA SER A 350 15.10 7.66 8.36
C SER A 350 15.25 8.96 7.60
N PHE A 351 16.04 9.86 8.18
CA PHE A 351 16.47 11.12 7.62
C PHE A 351 17.99 11.05 7.47
N ALA A 352 18.45 10.84 6.24
CA ALA A 352 19.87 10.78 5.94
C ALA A 352 20.52 12.15 6.18
N ASP A 353 21.72 12.16 6.76
CA ASP A 353 22.46 13.39 7.05
C ASP A 353 22.67 14.25 5.81
N GLN A 354 23.03 13.69 4.66
CA GLN A 354 23.22 14.47 3.41
C GLN A 354 21.94 15.18 2.95
N LYS A 355 20.78 14.59 3.24
CA LYS A 355 19.49 15.20 2.93
C LYS A 355 19.15 16.32 3.90
N ILE A 356 19.52 16.16 5.17
CA ILE A 356 19.37 17.22 6.17
C ILE A 356 20.30 18.38 5.83
N ASP A 357 21.57 18.10 5.45
CA ASP A 357 22.54 19.11 4.99
C ASP A 357 21.98 19.92 3.82
N SER A 358 21.48 19.23 2.78
CA SER A 358 20.90 19.88 1.60
C SER A 358 19.71 20.79 1.94
N MET A 359 18.90 20.40 2.94
CA MET A 359 17.79 21.21 3.43
C MET A 359 18.30 22.42 4.22
N LEU A 360 19.29 22.24 5.11
CA LEU A 360 19.83 23.31 5.93
C LEU A 360 20.61 24.33 5.10
N LEU A 361 21.37 23.90 4.08
CA LEU A 361 22.06 24.79 3.14
C LEU A 361 21.08 25.65 2.36
N TYR A 362 19.96 25.08 1.92
CA TYR A 362 18.89 25.85 1.29
C TYR A 362 18.30 26.89 2.25
N LEU A 363 18.06 26.52 3.51
CA LEU A 363 17.54 27.45 4.51
C LEU A 363 18.56 28.56 4.82
N LEU A 364 19.85 28.24 4.91
CA LEU A 364 20.93 29.20 5.12
C LEU A 364 21.05 30.17 3.94
N GLU A 365 20.91 29.70 2.70
CA GLU A 365 20.92 30.56 1.52
C GLU A 365 19.74 31.57 1.51
N HIS A 366 18.57 31.14 2.00
CA HIS A 366 17.34 31.95 1.91
C HIS A 366 17.05 32.79 3.14
N PHE A 367 17.56 32.41 4.32
CA PHE A 367 17.28 33.06 5.60
C PHE A 367 18.54 33.44 6.36
N GLU A 368 19.73 33.03 5.93
CA GLU A 368 20.98 33.16 6.69
C GLU A 368 20.80 32.59 8.11
N THR A 369 21.00 33.42 9.14
CA THR A 369 20.74 33.08 10.55
C THR A 369 19.38 33.59 11.06
N ALA A 370 18.58 34.22 10.19
CA ALA A 370 17.26 34.72 10.55
C ALA A 370 16.26 33.57 10.79
N PRO A 371 15.20 33.80 11.60
CA PRO A 371 14.18 32.79 11.83
C PRO A 371 13.40 32.43 10.55
N PHE A 372 13.11 31.13 10.37
CA PHE A 372 12.27 30.60 9.30
C PHE A 372 11.11 29.74 9.85
N PRO A 373 9.97 29.69 9.14
CA PRO A 373 8.82 28.89 9.55
C PRO A 373 8.94 27.42 9.17
N LEU A 374 8.08 26.58 9.76
CA LEU A 374 7.98 25.16 9.38
C LEU A 374 7.49 24.98 7.93
N ALA A 375 6.53 25.79 7.47
CA ALA A 375 6.00 25.80 6.08
C ALA A 375 5.76 24.40 5.46
N ASN A 376 5.01 23.53 6.16
CA ASN A 376 4.89 22.11 5.82
C ASN A 376 3.52 21.66 5.31
N ALA A 377 2.64 22.60 4.95
CA ALA A 377 1.31 22.29 4.42
C ALA A 377 1.43 21.59 3.05
N PHE A 378 1.14 20.29 3.02
CA PHE A 378 1.41 19.39 1.91
C PHE A 378 0.90 19.91 0.55
N ASP A 379 -0.37 20.31 0.48
CA ASP A 379 -1.00 20.76 -0.76
C ASP A 379 -0.38 22.07 -1.27
N ARG A 380 -0.10 23.02 -0.36
CA ARG A 380 0.46 24.33 -0.71
C ARG A 380 1.91 24.25 -1.16
N VAL A 381 2.72 23.35 -0.58
CA VAL A 381 4.13 23.18 -0.98
C VAL A 381 4.22 22.61 -2.40
N ARG A 382 3.40 21.60 -2.72
CA ARG A 382 3.39 20.99 -4.06
C ARG A 382 2.87 21.92 -5.15
N GLU A 383 1.91 22.77 -4.81
CA GLU A 383 1.39 23.81 -5.70
C GLU A 383 2.30 25.05 -5.79
N ARG A 384 3.46 25.07 -5.10
CA ARG A 384 4.36 26.23 -4.99
C ARG A 384 3.69 27.50 -4.45
N ARG A 385 2.70 27.33 -3.58
CA ARG A 385 1.93 28.41 -2.92
C ARG A 385 2.30 28.57 -1.44
N ALA A 386 3.13 27.69 -0.90
CA ALA A 386 3.65 27.81 0.46
C ALA A 386 4.78 28.85 0.52
N ARG A 387 4.88 29.56 1.65
CA ARG A 387 6.05 30.40 1.95
C ARG A 387 7.32 29.54 2.05
N ASN A 388 8.48 30.15 1.83
CA ASN A 388 9.76 29.49 2.08
C ASN A 388 9.88 29.14 3.57
N GLY A 389 10.48 27.99 3.86
CA GLY A 389 10.59 27.44 5.21
C GLY A 389 10.98 25.96 5.15
N MET A 390 11.05 25.30 6.31
CA MET A 390 11.69 23.98 6.43
C MET A 390 11.02 22.89 5.58
N GLY A 391 9.69 22.83 5.54
CA GLY A 391 8.91 21.88 4.75
C GLY A 391 9.08 22.08 3.24
N THR A 392 9.16 23.33 2.79
CA THR A 392 9.46 23.69 1.39
C THR A 392 10.89 23.29 1.04
N ALA A 393 11.87 23.62 1.89
CA ALA A 393 13.26 23.24 1.71
C ALA A 393 13.43 21.71 1.60
N TRP A 394 12.82 20.97 2.53
CA TRP A 394 12.84 19.50 2.56
C TRP A 394 12.23 18.87 1.29
N PHE A 395 11.17 19.47 0.76
CA PHE A 395 10.56 19.01 -0.48
C PHE A 395 11.47 19.27 -1.69
N LEU A 396 12.03 20.47 -1.79
CA LEU A 396 12.81 20.91 -2.95
C LEU A 396 14.18 20.23 -3.03
N THR A 397 14.88 20.05 -1.91
CA THR A 397 16.27 19.56 -1.92
C THR A 397 16.40 18.08 -1.59
N ALA A 398 15.54 17.55 -0.70
CA ALA A 398 15.62 16.16 -0.25
C ALA A 398 14.59 15.22 -0.92
N ASN A 399 13.72 15.78 -1.79
CA ASN A 399 12.53 15.13 -2.34
C ASN A 399 11.68 14.47 -1.23
N GLY A 400 11.63 15.14 -0.07
CA GLY A 400 10.98 14.67 1.14
C GLY A 400 9.50 15.04 1.22
N ASN A 401 8.74 14.37 2.08
CA ASN A 401 7.34 14.73 2.29
C ASN A 401 7.28 15.93 3.27
N PRO A 402 6.77 17.11 2.87
CA PRO A 402 6.85 18.32 3.70
C PRO A 402 6.38 18.14 5.15
N PRO A 403 5.24 17.45 5.43
CA PRO A 403 4.77 17.21 6.79
C PRO A 403 5.76 16.49 7.71
N ASP A 404 6.71 15.72 7.17
CA ASP A 404 7.72 15.01 7.96
C ASP A 404 8.55 15.98 8.83
N THR A 405 8.74 17.20 8.33
CA THR A 405 9.53 18.24 9.01
C THR A 405 8.95 18.64 10.37
N SER A 406 7.66 18.41 10.61
CA SER A 406 7.03 18.65 11.93
C SER A 406 7.64 17.84 13.06
N ARG A 407 8.19 16.65 12.75
CA ARG A 407 8.89 15.79 13.72
C ARG A 407 10.40 15.94 13.63
N LEU A 408 10.93 16.28 12.47
CA LEU A 408 12.37 16.52 12.29
C LEU A 408 12.83 17.82 12.98
N ALA A 409 12.06 18.91 12.89
CA ALA A 409 12.47 20.21 13.45
C ALA A 409 12.74 20.15 14.96
N PRO A 410 11.84 19.57 15.78
CA PRO A 410 12.10 19.45 17.22
C PRO A 410 13.26 18.52 17.56
N VAL A 411 13.53 17.50 16.75
CA VAL A 411 14.69 16.63 16.93
C VAL A 411 15.99 17.37 16.62
N LEU A 412 16.03 18.16 15.53
CA LEU A 412 17.20 18.99 15.21
C LEU A 412 17.41 20.11 16.24
N GLU A 413 16.34 20.64 16.83
CA GLU A 413 16.42 21.54 17.98
C GLU A 413 17.04 20.85 19.19
N HIS A 414 16.55 19.65 19.53
CA HIS A 414 17.05 18.86 20.67
C HIS A 414 18.53 18.47 20.54
N VAL A 415 18.99 18.15 19.33
CA VAL A 415 20.39 17.83 19.04
C VAL A 415 21.29 19.09 19.07
N GLY A 416 20.71 20.29 19.03
CA GLY A 416 21.43 21.56 19.02
C GLY A 416 21.84 22.04 17.63
N ILE A 417 21.18 21.56 16.58
CA ILE A 417 21.39 22.02 15.19
C ILE A 417 20.53 23.27 14.91
N LEU A 418 19.30 23.27 15.41
CA LEU A 418 18.38 24.39 15.32
C LEU A 418 18.17 25.04 16.70
N ALA A 419 17.80 26.31 16.71
CA ALA A 419 17.23 26.98 17.87
C ALA A 419 15.84 27.48 17.56
N ARG A 420 14.89 27.21 18.45
CA ARG A 420 13.55 27.78 18.37
C ARG A 420 13.59 29.28 18.63
N ARG A 421 12.80 30.03 17.87
CA ARG A 421 12.73 31.49 17.93
C ARG A 421 11.28 31.94 18.05
N ASP A 422 11.06 32.88 18.95
CA ASP A 422 9.80 33.60 19.05
C ASP A 422 9.83 34.78 18.08
N VAL A 423 8.90 34.78 17.14
CA VAL A 423 8.72 35.86 16.17
C VAL A 423 7.43 36.60 16.53
N PRO A 424 7.50 37.90 16.88
CA PRO A 424 6.31 38.70 17.18
C PRO A 424 5.27 38.60 16.06
N ASP A 425 3.98 38.57 16.43
CA ASP A 425 2.82 38.52 15.53
C ASP A 425 2.65 37.24 14.67
N GLU A 426 3.53 36.24 14.82
CA GLU A 426 3.39 34.94 14.18
C GLU A 426 2.90 33.86 15.15
N ARG A 427 1.75 33.24 14.86
CA ARG A 427 1.21 32.12 15.67
C ARG A 427 1.96 30.80 15.48
N ALA A 428 2.78 30.68 14.44
CA ALA A 428 3.51 29.45 14.11
C ALA A 428 4.92 29.47 14.71
N ALA A 429 5.42 28.32 15.15
CA ALA A 429 6.81 28.20 15.62
C ALA A 429 7.81 28.48 14.47
N HIS A 430 8.91 29.14 14.83
CA HIS A 430 10.03 29.43 13.96
C HIS A 430 11.32 28.87 14.54
N TRP A 431 12.29 28.62 13.65
CA TRP A 431 13.62 28.15 14.01
C TRP A 431 14.68 28.96 13.27
N SER A 432 15.87 29.06 13.84
CA SER A 432 17.09 29.51 13.16
C SER A 432 18.13 28.39 13.20
N ILE A 433 19.03 28.33 12.22
CA ILE A 433 20.23 27.49 12.30
C ILE A 433 21.15 28.09 13.38
N ASN A 434 21.71 27.27 14.27
CA ASN A 434 22.65 27.76 15.26
C ASN A 434 23.92 28.31 14.60
N ALA A 435 24.50 29.37 15.16
CA ALA A 435 25.57 30.13 14.51
C ALA A 435 26.84 29.29 14.26
N ASP A 436 27.17 28.39 15.20
CA ASP A 436 28.29 27.45 15.07
C ASP A 436 28.04 26.41 13.96
N VAL A 437 26.79 25.97 13.80
CA VAL A 437 26.38 25.09 12.69
C VAL A 437 26.48 25.84 11.37
N ALA A 438 25.89 27.03 11.28
CA ALA A 438 25.87 27.84 10.07
C ALA A 438 27.29 28.13 9.53
N ALA A 439 28.24 28.39 10.43
CA ALA A 439 29.63 28.69 10.07
C ALA A 439 30.39 27.51 9.43
N ARG A 440 29.96 26.27 9.70
CA ARG A 440 30.70 25.05 9.35
C ARG A 440 29.91 24.09 8.44
N LEU A 441 28.63 24.36 8.24
CA LEU A 441 27.71 23.47 7.50
C LEU A 441 28.19 23.16 6.07
N HIS A 442 28.78 24.13 5.38
CA HIS A 442 29.30 23.95 4.02
C HIS A 442 30.47 22.96 3.93
N GLU A 443 31.31 22.91 4.96
CA GLU A 443 32.55 22.11 4.96
C GLU A 443 32.36 20.76 5.64
N GLU A 444 31.58 20.73 6.72
CA GLU A 444 31.50 19.57 7.62
C GLU A 444 30.13 18.89 7.67
N GLY A 445 29.09 19.51 7.09
CA GLY A 445 27.69 19.04 7.23
C GLY A 445 27.24 19.02 8.69
N ILE A 446 26.18 18.30 9.02
CA ILE A 446 25.69 18.18 10.42
C ILE A 446 26.37 17.09 11.24
N ARG A 447 27.26 16.30 10.64
CA ARG A 447 27.84 15.09 11.27
C ARG A 447 28.52 15.36 12.62
N PRO A 448 29.35 16.41 12.78
CA PRO A 448 30.01 16.69 14.05
C PRO A 448 29.02 16.88 15.22
N TRP A 449 27.85 17.48 14.98
CA TRP A 449 26.83 17.70 15.99
C TRP A 449 26.14 16.39 16.39
N LEU A 450 25.86 15.51 15.42
CA LEU A 450 25.29 14.18 15.68
C LEU A 450 26.26 13.30 16.48
N GLU A 451 27.56 13.37 16.20
CA GLU A 451 28.59 12.63 16.93
C GLU A 451 28.82 13.19 18.33
N ALA A 452 28.95 14.51 18.47
CA ALA A 452 29.05 15.18 19.77
C ALA A 452 27.82 14.90 20.64
N TYR A 453 26.63 14.85 20.04
CA TYR A 453 25.41 14.43 20.72
C TYR A 453 25.51 13.01 21.25
N ARG A 454 25.95 12.04 20.44
CA ARG A 454 26.13 10.64 20.87
C ARG A 454 27.20 10.50 21.96
N GLN A 455 28.31 11.25 21.87
CA GLN A 455 29.39 11.20 22.86
C GLN A 455 28.94 11.74 24.23
N ARG A 456 28.14 12.81 24.27
CA ARG A 456 27.55 13.34 25.51
C ARG A 456 26.57 12.37 26.20
N ARG A 457 26.10 11.33 25.49
CA ARG A 457 25.16 10.32 25.98
C ARG A 457 25.84 9.04 26.45
N GLY A 458 27.07 8.78 25.99
CA GLY A 458 27.88 7.61 26.36
C GLY A 458 28.71 7.78 27.64
N THR A 459 28.58 8.91 28.33
CA THR A 459 29.13 9.23 29.66
C THR A 459 28.00 9.45 30.65
#